data_AF-A0A7G5BVR2-F1
#
_entry.id   AF-A0A7G5BVR2-F1
#
_cell.length_a   1.000
_cell.length_b   1.000
_cell.length_c   1.000
_cell.angle_alpha   90.00
_cell.angle_beta   90.00
_cell.angle_gamma   90.00
#
_symmetry.space_group_name_H-M   'P 1'
#
loop_
_entity.id
_entity.type
_entity.pdbx_description
1 polymer ?
#
loop_
_entity_poly.entity_id
_entity_poly.type
_entity_poly.pdbx_seq_one_letter_code
_entity_poly.pdbx_strand_id
1 'polypeptide(L)'
;MFERDYLVRLLTQAGLVLGKAMGLKELKKQKEALELIDEFLGKELRLRSRLAMGLTDEDLLSMLSVTGSPNAESVAVIAAMLQQEAELLSDLGRTDESVPRFAKALRLNLYLVRNDMEIENWDVRGRIAELLEALSPYELDAETKRALWTWYEWSGEFAASEDLLYELQEDGAVTAEEGDAFYARLLSCDDPALEAGGISRDEMEEGRRQWGALTKENG
;
A
#
# COMPACT_ATOMS: atom_id res chain seq x y z
N MET A 1 -28.99 9.29 -2.86
CA MET A 1 -29.64 7.99 -2.60
C MET A 1 -29.00 6.91 -3.47
N PHE A 2 -29.05 7.03 -4.80
CA PHE A 2 -28.49 6.03 -5.74
C PHE A 2 -27.00 5.68 -5.57
N GLU A 3 -26.15 6.66 -5.26
CA GLU A 3 -24.70 6.43 -5.13
C GLU A 3 -24.35 5.63 -3.86
N ARG A 4 -24.90 6.01 -2.70
CA ARG A 4 -24.68 5.28 -1.45
C ARG A 4 -25.17 3.83 -1.53
N ASP A 5 -26.33 3.61 -2.15
CA ASP A 5 -26.88 2.26 -2.37
C ASP A 5 -25.99 1.42 -3.30
N TYR A 6 -25.37 2.06 -4.30
CA TYR A 6 -24.40 1.41 -5.19
C TYR A 6 -23.14 0.99 -4.42
N LEU A 7 -22.57 1.87 -3.59
CA LEU A 7 -21.32 1.60 -2.87
C LEU A 7 -21.47 0.51 -1.81
N VAL A 8 -22.58 0.51 -1.06
CA VAL A 8 -22.90 -0.58 -0.12
C VAL A 8 -23.07 -1.90 -0.87
N ARG A 9 -23.72 -1.88 -2.05
CA ARG A 9 -23.85 -3.07 -2.90
C ARG A 9 -22.49 -3.53 -3.41
N LEU A 10 -21.61 -2.61 -3.82
CA LEU A 10 -20.27 -2.92 -4.31
C LEU A 10 -19.46 -3.67 -3.25
N LEU A 11 -19.40 -3.16 -2.01
CA LEU A 11 -18.71 -3.83 -0.89
C LEU A 11 -19.32 -5.20 -0.58
N THR A 12 -20.65 -5.29 -0.58
CA THR A 12 -21.36 -6.57 -0.35
C THR A 12 -21.00 -7.60 -1.42
N GLN A 13 -21.02 -7.21 -2.70
CA GLN A 13 -20.65 -8.12 -3.79
C GLN A 13 -19.16 -8.47 -3.75
N ALA A 14 -18.28 -7.54 -3.39
CA ALA A 14 -16.86 -7.80 -3.22
C ALA A 14 -16.63 -8.88 -2.14
N GLY A 15 -17.26 -8.76 -0.97
CA GLY A 15 -17.16 -9.77 0.09
C GLY A 15 -17.63 -11.16 -0.37
N LEU A 16 -18.72 -11.23 -1.14
CA LEU A 16 -19.20 -12.49 -1.71
C LEU A 16 -18.22 -13.10 -2.72
N VAL A 17 -17.57 -12.27 -3.54
CA VAL A 17 -16.57 -12.72 -4.51
C VAL A 17 -15.31 -13.21 -3.82
N LEU A 18 -14.82 -12.49 -2.80
CA LEU A 18 -13.69 -12.92 -1.97
C LEU A 18 -13.97 -14.29 -1.32
N GLY A 19 -15.12 -14.45 -0.67
CA GLY A 19 -15.49 -15.73 -0.06
C GLY A 19 -15.58 -16.88 -1.07
N LYS A 20 -16.10 -16.63 -2.29
CA LYS A 20 -16.11 -17.63 -3.37
C LYS A 20 -14.70 -17.95 -3.88
N ALA A 21 -13.85 -16.95 -4.04
CA ALA A 21 -12.45 -17.13 -4.46
C ALA A 21 -11.68 -17.98 -3.44
N MET A 22 -11.89 -17.75 -2.14
CA MET A 22 -11.33 -18.58 -1.06
C MET A 22 -11.83 -20.03 -1.16
N GLY A 23 -13.14 -20.25 -1.36
CA GLY A 23 -13.67 -21.60 -1.56
C GLY A 23 -13.11 -22.31 -2.79
N LEU A 24 -12.90 -21.59 -3.90
CA LEU A 24 -12.24 -22.13 -5.10
C LEU A 24 -10.77 -22.45 -4.83
N LYS A 25 -10.06 -21.61 -4.05
CA LYS A 25 -8.69 -21.87 -3.60
C LYS A 25 -8.59 -23.18 -2.80
N GLU A 26 -9.50 -23.40 -1.85
CA GLU A 26 -9.56 -24.66 -1.07
C GLU A 26 -9.77 -25.90 -1.96
N LEU A 27 -10.56 -25.75 -3.03
CA LEU A 27 -10.78 -26.79 -4.04
C LEU A 27 -9.65 -26.91 -5.08
N LYS A 28 -8.52 -26.19 -4.91
CA LYS A 28 -7.39 -26.13 -5.86
C LYS A 28 -7.79 -25.65 -7.25
N LYS A 29 -8.75 -24.73 -7.31
CA LYS A 29 -9.29 -24.10 -8.53
C LYS A 29 -8.85 -22.64 -8.65
N GLN A 30 -7.56 -22.37 -8.42
CA GLN A 30 -7.03 -21.00 -8.40
C GLN A 30 -7.25 -20.26 -9.72
N LYS A 31 -7.18 -20.95 -10.87
CA LYS A 31 -7.45 -20.34 -12.18
C LYS A 31 -8.90 -19.86 -12.32
N GLU A 32 -9.86 -20.68 -11.86
CA GLU A 32 -11.29 -20.30 -11.84
C GLU A 32 -11.52 -19.12 -10.89
N ALA A 33 -10.80 -19.06 -9.77
CA ALA A 33 -10.87 -17.94 -8.82
C ALA A 33 -10.33 -16.63 -9.43
N LEU A 34 -9.23 -16.69 -10.19
CA LEU A 34 -8.68 -15.54 -10.91
C LEU A 34 -9.66 -15.04 -11.98
N GLU A 35 -10.29 -15.94 -12.75
CA GLU A 35 -11.32 -15.57 -13.73
C GLU A 35 -12.53 -14.91 -13.07
N LEU A 36 -13.01 -15.45 -11.95
CA LEU A 36 -14.09 -14.87 -11.16
C LEU A 36 -13.78 -13.44 -10.71
N ILE A 37 -12.55 -13.18 -10.25
CA ILE A 37 -12.12 -11.85 -9.82
C ILE A 37 -12.08 -10.88 -11.01
N ASP A 38 -11.48 -11.27 -12.15
CA ASP A 38 -11.40 -10.40 -13.33
C ASP A 38 -12.80 -10.08 -13.89
N GLU A 39 -13.73 -11.04 -13.88
CA GLU A 39 -15.13 -10.82 -14.27
C GLU A 39 -15.85 -9.84 -13.34
N PHE A 40 -15.66 -9.98 -12.02
CA PHE A 40 -16.24 -9.07 -11.03
C PHE A 40 -15.73 -7.64 -11.21
N LEU A 41 -14.41 -7.46 -11.32
CA LEU A 41 -13.79 -6.16 -11.55
C LEU A 41 -14.29 -5.54 -12.86
N GLY A 42 -14.35 -6.32 -13.93
CA GLY A 42 -14.80 -5.87 -15.24
C GLY A 42 -16.27 -5.42 -15.25
N LYS A 43 -17.11 -6.06 -14.43
CA LYS A 43 -18.53 -5.74 -14.33
C LYS A 43 -18.80 -4.54 -13.42
N GLU A 44 -18.24 -4.54 -12.21
CA GLU A 44 -18.57 -3.54 -11.19
C GLU A 44 -17.70 -2.29 -11.31
N LEU A 45 -16.40 -2.42 -11.60
CA LEU A 45 -15.48 -1.28 -11.74
C LEU A 45 -15.15 -0.90 -13.18
N ARG A 46 -15.66 -1.66 -14.17
CA ARG A 46 -15.33 -1.50 -15.60
C ARG A 46 -13.82 -1.55 -15.88
N LEU A 47 -13.10 -2.29 -15.02
CA LEU A 47 -11.66 -2.37 -14.97
C LEU A 47 -11.26 -3.85 -14.90
N ARG A 48 -10.21 -4.26 -15.61
CA ARG A 48 -9.63 -5.61 -15.46
C ARG A 48 -8.34 -5.56 -14.66
N SER A 49 -7.98 -6.65 -14.00
CA SER A 49 -6.75 -6.74 -13.19
C SER A 49 -5.51 -6.34 -13.99
N ARG A 50 -5.40 -6.80 -15.24
CA ARG A 50 -4.29 -6.44 -16.13
C ARG A 50 -4.18 -4.93 -16.39
N LEU A 51 -5.31 -4.24 -16.55
CA LEU A 51 -5.30 -2.79 -16.73
C LEU A 51 -4.93 -2.09 -15.42
N ALA A 52 -5.48 -2.54 -14.29
CA ALA A 52 -5.12 -2.01 -12.97
C ALA A 52 -3.60 -2.10 -12.72
N MET A 53 -2.98 -3.23 -13.05
CA MET A 53 -1.54 -3.44 -12.91
C MET A 53 -0.69 -2.66 -13.91
N GLY A 54 -1.25 -2.24 -15.05
CA GLY A 54 -0.55 -1.44 -16.06
C GLY A 54 -0.59 0.06 -15.80
N LEU A 55 -1.41 0.52 -14.86
CA LEU A 55 -1.55 1.93 -14.50
C LEU A 55 -0.64 2.28 -13.32
N THR A 56 -0.19 3.53 -13.28
CA THR A 56 0.37 4.11 -12.05
C THR A 56 -0.69 4.14 -10.95
N ASP A 57 -0.27 4.23 -9.68
CA ASP A 57 -1.23 4.37 -8.58
C ASP A 57 -2.10 5.63 -8.76
N GLU A 58 -1.51 6.74 -9.21
CA GLU A 58 -2.21 8.01 -9.47
C GLU A 58 -3.25 7.89 -10.60
N ASP A 59 -2.89 7.27 -11.73
CA ASP A 59 -3.82 7.05 -12.84
C ASP A 59 -4.97 6.12 -12.44
N LEU A 60 -4.68 5.07 -11.67
CA LEU A 60 -5.70 4.14 -11.17
C LEU A 60 -6.67 4.85 -10.21
N LEU A 61 -6.16 5.64 -9.27
CA LEU A 61 -6.98 6.44 -8.35
C LEU A 61 -7.85 7.46 -9.11
N SER A 62 -7.27 8.12 -10.12
CA SER A 62 -7.98 9.05 -11.00
C SER A 62 -9.11 8.36 -11.77
N MET A 63 -8.88 7.16 -12.30
CA MET A 63 -9.91 6.36 -12.96
C MET A 63 -11.06 5.93 -12.04
N LEU A 64 -10.78 5.74 -10.75
CA LEU A 64 -11.78 5.39 -9.74
C LEU A 64 -12.44 6.62 -9.09
N SER A 65 -12.15 7.81 -9.61
CA SER A 65 -12.69 9.06 -9.08
C SER A 65 -14.09 9.36 -9.59
N VAL A 66 -14.95 9.82 -8.67
CA VAL A 66 -16.25 10.42 -8.99
C VAL A 66 -16.18 11.87 -8.55
N THR A 67 -16.50 12.80 -9.46
CA THR A 67 -16.48 14.25 -9.18
C THR A 67 -15.13 14.84 -8.71
N GLY A 68 -14.01 14.19 -9.07
CA GLY A 68 -12.66 14.71 -8.86
C GLY A 68 -11.94 14.21 -7.61
N SER A 69 -12.53 13.27 -6.85
CA SER A 69 -11.85 12.55 -5.76
C SER A 69 -12.05 11.04 -5.93
N PRO A 70 -11.03 10.19 -5.63
CA PRO A 70 -11.15 8.74 -5.65
C PRO A 70 -12.29 8.25 -4.75
N ASN A 71 -13.08 7.30 -5.23
CA ASN A 71 -14.11 6.67 -4.39
C ASN A 71 -13.48 5.63 -3.46
N ALA A 72 -13.62 5.82 -2.14
CA ALA A 72 -13.01 4.98 -1.10
C ALA A 72 -13.32 3.49 -1.30
N GLU A 73 -14.60 3.16 -1.49
CA GLU A 73 -15.05 1.77 -1.62
C GLU A 73 -14.50 1.11 -2.89
N SER A 74 -14.43 1.84 -4.00
CA SER A 74 -13.86 1.33 -5.25
C SER A 74 -12.37 1.05 -5.11
N VAL A 75 -11.63 1.95 -4.44
CA VAL A 75 -10.20 1.79 -4.15
C VAL A 75 -9.97 0.58 -3.22
N ALA A 76 -10.78 0.45 -2.17
CA ALA A 76 -10.69 -0.69 -1.25
C ALA A 76 -11.02 -2.02 -1.93
N VAL A 77 -12.02 -2.04 -2.81
CA VAL A 77 -12.39 -3.23 -3.57
C VAL A 77 -11.30 -3.65 -4.54
N ILE A 78 -10.74 -2.73 -5.34
CA ILE A 78 -9.64 -3.11 -6.24
C ILE A 78 -8.42 -3.58 -5.45
N ALA A 79 -8.07 -2.91 -4.34
CA ALA A 79 -6.95 -3.32 -3.51
C ALA A 79 -7.15 -4.73 -2.94
N ALA A 80 -8.38 -5.06 -2.53
CA ALA A 80 -8.70 -6.37 -2.02
C ALA A 80 -8.70 -7.48 -3.07
N MET A 81 -9.19 -7.19 -4.27
CA MET A 81 -9.13 -8.11 -5.39
C MET A 81 -7.68 -8.37 -5.81
N LEU A 82 -6.84 -7.33 -5.87
CA LEU A 82 -5.41 -7.49 -6.18
C LEU A 82 -4.68 -8.32 -5.14
N GLN A 83 -4.95 -8.12 -3.83
CA GLN A 83 -4.40 -8.98 -2.79
C GLN A 83 -4.84 -10.44 -2.97
N GLN A 84 -6.14 -10.68 -3.21
CA GLN A 84 -6.63 -12.05 -3.39
C GLN A 84 -6.03 -12.72 -4.63
N GLU A 85 -5.88 -11.99 -5.74
CA GLU A 85 -5.18 -12.49 -6.92
C GLU A 85 -3.71 -12.80 -6.63
N ALA A 86 -3.03 -11.95 -5.85
CA ALA A 86 -1.65 -12.16 -5.48
C ALA A 86 -1.48 -13.47 -4.68
N GLU A 87 -2.35 -13.74 -3.71
CA GLU A 87 -2.36 -15.01 -2.97
C GLU A 87 -2.59 -16.21 -3.88
N LEU A 88 -3.56 -16.13 -4.79
CA LEU A 88 -3.87 -17.20 -5.76
C LEU A 88 -2.69 -17.46 -6.71
N LEU A 89 -1.99 -16.41 -7.14
CA LEU A 89 -0.81 -16.50 -7.99
C LEU A 89 0.38 -17.08 -7.22
N SER A 90 0.55 -16.71 -5.96
CA SER A 90 1.58 -17.27 -5.08
C SER A 90 1.39 -18.79 -4.89
N ASP A 91 0.15 -19.24 -4.64
CA ASP A 91 -0.19 -20.67 -4.55
C ASP A 91 0.14 -21.45 -5.83
N LEU A 92 0.12 -20.78 -6.98
CA LEU A 92 0.46 -21.34 -8.29
C LEU A 92 1.97 -21.26 -8.61
N GLY A 93 2.78 -20.72 -7.70
CA GLY A 93 4.22 -20.49 -7.90
C GLY A 93 4.55 -19.35 -8.87
N ARG A 94 3.59 -18.46 -9.15
CA ARG A 94 3.74 -17.30 -10.05
C ARG A 94 4.10 -16.05 -9.26
N THR A 95 5.21 -16.13 -8.53
CA THR A 95 5.66 -15.09 -7.60
C THR A 95 5.93 -13.75 -8.30
N ASP A 96 6.46 -13.81 -9.52
CA ASP A 96 6.71 -12.65 -10.39
C ASP A 96 5.45 -11.83 -10.69
N GLU A 97 4.29 -12.49 -10.76
CA GLU A 97 3.00 -11.82 -10.93
C GLU A 97 2.30 -11.50 -9.61
N SER A 98 2.64 -12.23 -8.55
CA SER A 98 2.05 -12.10 -7.21
C SER A 98 2.58 -10.87 -6.46
N VAL A 99 3.91 -10.73 -6.35
CA VAL A 99 4.55 -9.68 -5.54
C VAL A 99 4.14 -8.26 -5.98
N PRO A 100 4.13 -7.91 -7.28
CA PRO A 100 3.69 -6.58 -7.71
C PRO A 100 2.22 -6.28 -7.35
N ARG A 101 1.36 -7.30 -7.29
CA ARG A 101 -0.05 -7.15 -6.89
C ARG A 101 -0.19 -6.93 -5.39
N PHE A 102 0.57 -7.65 -4.56
CA PHE A 102 0.64 -7.37 -3.13
C PHE A 102 1.14 -5.94 -2.87
N ALA A 103 2.23 -5.54 -3.54
CA ALA A 103 2.79 -4.20 -3.43
C ALA A 103 1.77 -3.11 -3.80
N LYS A 104 1.09 -3.24 -4.95
CA LYS A 104 0.06 -2.28 -5.36
C LYS A 104 -1.15 -2.28 -4.42
N ALA A 105 -1.61 -3.44 -3.98
CA ALA A 105 -2.67 -3.53 -2.99
C ALA A 105 -2.29 -2.80 -1.69
N LEU A 106 -1.04 -2.94 -1.22
CA LEU A 106 -0.54 -2.25 -0.03
C LEU A 106 -0.62 -0.74 -0.20
N ARG A 107 -0.03 -0.21 -1.28
CA ARG A 107 -0.02 1.24 -1.53
C ARG A 107 -1.42 1.85 -1.64
N LEU A 108 -2.38 1.14 -2.23
CA LEU A 108 -3.78 1.57 -2.27
C LEU A 108 -4.45 1.58 -0.88
N ASN A 109 -4.17 0.60 -0.03
CA ASN A 109 -4.70 0.62 1.35
C ASN A 109 -4.03 1.73 2.18
N LEU A 110 -2.73 1.96 2.03
CA LEU A 110 -2.02 3.08 2.67
C LEU A 110 -2.60 4.43 2.22
N TYR A 111 -2.94 4.57 0.94
CA TYR A 111 -3.63 5.76 0.43
C TYR A 111 -4.96 6.00 1.14
N LEU A 112 -5.79 4.96 1.33
CA LEU A 112 -7.07 5.09 2.03
C LEU A 112 -6.90 5.62 3.45
N VAL A 113 -5.97 5.03 4.21
CA VAL A 113 -5.78 5.42 5.62
C VAL A 113 -5.18 6.82 5.74
N ARG A 114 -4.21 7.18 4.89
CA ARG A 114 -3.58 8.51 4.93
C ARG A 114 -4.54 9.65 4.56
N ASN A 115 -5.60 9.36 3.80
CA ASN A 115 -6.61 10.34 3.40
C ASN A 115 -7.89 10.26 4.25
N ASP A 116 -7.84 9.59 5.41
CA ASP A 116 -8.98 9.43 6.32
C ASP A 116 -10.24 8.86 5.63
N MET A 117 -10.03 7.99 4.64
CA MET A 117 -11.11 7.38 3.84
C MET A 117 -11.63 6.12 4.52
N GLU A 118 -12.31 6.31 5.65
CA GLU A 118 -12.90 5.21 6.42
C GLU A 118 -14.08 4.56 5.67
N ILE A 119 -14.15 3.22 5.74
CA ILE A 119 -15.19 2.43 5.10
C ILE A 119 -15.83 1.57 6.16
N GLU A 120 -17.14 1.75 6.34
CA GLU A 120 -17.91 1.02 7.34
C GLU A 120 -17.85 -0.49 7.09
N ASN A 121 -17.50 -1.27 8.11
CA ASN A 121 -17.39 -2.74 8.06
C ASN A 121 -16.35 -3.28 7.05
N TRP A 122 -15.34 -2.49 6.69
CA TRP A 122 -14.22 -2.94 5.85
C TRP A 122 -12.89 -2.70 6.55
N ASP A 123 -12.18 -3.77 6.91
CA ASP A 123 -10.95 -3.68 7.70
C ASP A 123 -9.73 -3.38 6.84
N VAL A 124 -9.55 -2.10 6.49
CA VAL A 124 -8.38 -1.63 5.72
C VAL A 124 -7.07 -1.87 6.47
N ARG A 125 -7.07 -1.68 7.80
CA ARG A 125 -5.84 -1.80 8.63
C ARG A 125 -5.39 -3.24 8.78
N GLY A 126 -6.32 -4.17 9.01
CA GLY A 126 -6.01 -5.61 9.02
C GLY A 126 -5.41 -6.06 7.70
N ARG A 127 -5.93 -5.58 6.57
CA ARG A 127 -5.37 -5.87 5.24
C ARG A 127 -3.97 -5.32 5.04
N ILE A 128 -3.66 -4.12 5.55
CA ILE A 128 -2.28 -3.59 5.53
C ILE A 128 -1.34 -4.55 6.29
N ALA A 129 -1.75 -5.02 7.46
CA ALA A 129 -0.93 -5.95 8.25
C ALA A 129 -0.68 -7.27 7.52
N GLU A 130 -1.71 -7.87 6.92
CA GLU A 130 -1.58 -9.07 6.08
C GLU A 130 -0.65 -8.86 4.88
N LEU A 131 -0.75 -7.70 4.22
CA LEU A 131 0.08 -7.35 3.08
C LEU A 131 1.55 -7.14 3.46
N LEU A 132 1.81 -6.48 4.59
CA LEU A 132 3.16 -6.34 5.14
C LEU A 132 3.78 -7.70 5.46
N GLU A 133 3.02 -8.60 6.09
CA GLU A 133 3.48 -9.97 6.37
C GLU A 133 3.80 -10.72 5.07
N ALA A 134 2.89 -10.68 4.09
CA ALA A 134 3.06 -11.32 2.80
C ALA A 134 4.25 -10.79 2.00
N LEU A 135 4.56 -9.50 2.14
CA LEU A 135 5.67 -8.83 1.44
C LEU A 135 7.01 -8.95 2.16
N SER A 136 7.02 -9.22 3.48
CA SER A 136 8.24 -9.30 4.29
C SER A 136 9.38 -10.20 3.76
N PRO A 137 9.12 -11.31 3.02
CA PRO A 137 10.20 -12.14 2.47
C PRO A 137 10.83 -11.59 1.18
N TYR A 138 10.29 -10.52 0.61
CA TYR A 138 10.64 -10.01 -0.71
C TYR A 138 11.28 -8.63 -0.64
N GLU A 139 12.19 -8.36 -1.58
CA GLU A 139 12.69 -7.02 -1.81
C GLU A 139 11.58 -6.14 -2.41
N LEU A 140 11.33 -5.00 -1.79
CA LEU A 140 10.29 -4.07 -2.23
C LEU A 140 10.80 -3.16 -3.33
N ASP A 141 9.92 -2.84 -4.28
CA ASP A 141 10.22 -1.79 -5.25
C ASP A 141 10.24 -0.40 -4.58
N ALA A 142 10.96 0.54 -5.20
CA ALA A 142 11.12 1.90 -4.70
C ALA A 142 9.78 2.64 -4.50
N GLU A 143 8.76 2.36 -5.31
CA GLU A 143 7.44 2.98 -5.18
C GLU A 143 6.77 2.54 -3.87
N THR A 144 6.91 1.26 -3.52
CA THR A 144 6.37 0.66 -2.30
C THR A 144 7.15 1.10 -1.07
N LYS A 145 8.49 1.12 -1.13
CA LYS A 145 9.34 1.69 -0.08
C LYS A 145 8.97 3.15 0.19
N ARG A 146 8.77 3.98 -0.84
CA ARG A 146 8.32 5.38 -0.68
C ARG A 146 6.96 5.51 0.00
N ALA A 147 6.00 4.68 -0.37
CA ALA A 147 4.68 4.69 0.25
C ALA A 147 4.76 4.31 1.74
N LEU A 148 5.57 3.29 2.08
CA LEU A 148 5.79 2.87 3.46
C LEU A 148 6.58 3.88 4.27
N TRP A 149 7.61 4.50 3.68
CA TRP A 149 8.38 5.55 4.32
C TRP A 149 7.47 6.69 4.78
N THR A 150 6.62 7.18 3.88
CA THR A 150 5.65 8.24 4.20
C THR A 150 4.62 7.77 5.23
N TRP A 151 4.24 6.50 5.19
CA TRP A 151 3.28 5.91 6.12
C TRP A 151 3.84 5.81 7.55
N TYR A 152 5.04 5.26 7.71
CA TYR A 152 5.68 5.13 9.01
C TYR A 152 5.98 6.49 9.63
N GLU A 153 6.42 7.46 8.83
CA GLU A 153 6.56 8.83 9.32
C GLU A 153 5.22 9.39 9.83
N TRP A 154 4.14 9.21 9.06
CA TRP A 154 2.81 9.68 9.44
C TRP A 154 2.24 8.97 10.66
N SER A 155 2.50 7.66 10.83
CA SER A 155 2.07 6.89 12.00
C SER A 155 2.93 7.12 13.24
N GLY A 156 4.04 7.86 13.09
CA GLY A 156 5.00 8.13 14.16
C GLY A 156 6.01 7.02 14.38
N GLU A 157 6.10 6.02 13.52
CA GLU A 157 7.10 4.94 13.56
C GLU A 157 8.43 5.40 12.95
N PHE A 158 9.07 6.38 13.60
CA PHE A 158 10.22 7.08 13.04
C PHE A 158 11.43 6.20 12.77
N ALA A 159 11.72 5.18 13.60
CA ALA A 159 12.83 4.25 13.35
C ALA A 159 12.64 3.48 12.03
N ALA A 160 11.46 2.88 11.83
CA ALA A 160 11.14 2.15 10.60
C ALA A 160 11.12 3.09 9.37
N SER A 161 10.70 4.33 9.57
CA SER A 161 10.76 5.37 8.54
C SER A 161 12.21 5.74 8.18
N GLU A 162 13.11 5.84 9.16
CA GLU A 162 14.53 6.14 8.92
C GLU A 162 15.21 5.00 8.17
N ASP A 163 14.97 3.75 8.55
CA ASP A 163 15.50 2.57 7.83
C ASP A 163 15.14 2.62 6.32
N LEU A 164 13.88 2.89 6.01
CA LEU A 164 13.43 3.02 4.61
C LEU A 164 14.03 4.23 3.89
N LEU A 165 14.36 5.33 4.58
CA LEU A 165 15.05 6.47 3.96
C LEU A 165 16.43 6.04 3.44
N TYR A 166 17.17 5.25 4.21
CA TYR A 166 18.48 4.74 3.79
C TYR A 166 18.36 3.72 2.66
N GLU A 167 17.41 2.78 2.72
CA GLU A 167 17.16 1.86 1.60
C GLU A 167 16.82 2.62 0.31
N LEU A 168 15.96 3.63 0.40
CA LEU A 168 15.61 4.47 -0.75
C LEU A 168 16.81 5.26 -1.27
N GLN A 169 17.74 5.65 -0.40
CA GLN A 169 18.97 6.34 -0.80
C GLN A 169 19.89 5.39 -1.56
N GLU A 170 20.06 4.17 -1.10
CA GLU A 170 20.82 3.12 -1.78
C GLU A 170 20.24 2.81 -3.17
N ASP A 171 18.91 2.80 -3.28
CA ASP A 171 18.17 2.62 -4.54
C ASP A 171 18.23 3.85 -5.48
N GLY A 172 18.78 4.98 -5.02
CA GLY A 172 18.74 6.25 -5.76
C GLY A 172 17.33 6.81 -5.92
N ALA A 173 16.42 6.40 -5.05
CA ALA A 173 15.00 6.69 -5.07
C ALA A 173 14.58 7.78 -4.05
N VAL A 174 15.52 8.52 -3.48
CA VAL A 174 15.27 9.69 -2.63
C VAL A 174 16.37 10.73 -2.85
N THR A 175 16.02 12.01 -2.79
CA THR A 175 17.00 13.10 -2.89
C THR A 175 17.53 13.51 -1.52
N ALA A 176 18.68 14.21 -1.52
CA ALA A 176 19.25 14.79 -0.30
C ALA A 176 18.24 15.72 0.41
N GLU A 177 17.53 16.53 -0.36
CA GLU A 177 16.53 17.48 0.15
C GLU A 177 15.32 16.78 0.77
N GLU A 178 14.89 15.64 0.21
CA GLU A 178 13.80 14.84 0.77
C GLU A 178 14.18 14.28 2.15
N GLY A 179 15.39 13.75 2.31
CA GLY A 179 15.89 13.28 3.62
C GLY A 179 16.15 14.41 4.61
N ASP A 180 16.68 15.55 4.15
CA ASP A 180 16.84 16.74 5.01
C ASP A 180 15.48 17.22 5.55
N ALA A 181 14.44 17.20 4.70
CA ALA A 181 13.09 17.56 5.09
C ALA A 181 12.50 16.58 6.12
N PHE A 182 12.81 15.28 6.02
CA PHE A 182 12.44 14.27 7.02
C PHE A 182 13.07 14.57 8.38
N TYR A 183 14.39 14.74 8.45
CA TYR A 183 15.05 15.07 9.72
C TYR A 183 14.63 16.42 10.29
N ALA A 184 14.29 17.40 9.44
CA ALA A 184 13.74 18.67 9.90
C ALA A 184 12.37 18.50 10.59
N ARG A 185 11.54 17.58 10.12
CA ARG A 185 10.26 17.23 10.76
C ARG A 185 10.49 16.49 12.08
N LEU A 186 11.36 15.47 12.11
CA LEU A 186 11.71 14.76 13.35
C LEU A 186 12.30 15.68 14.42
N LEU A 187 13.11 16.67 14.04
CA LEU A 187 13.68 17.65 14.97
C LEU A 187 12.59 18.48 15.68
N SER A 188 11.42 18.65 15.05
CA SER A 188 10.30 19.39 15.62
C SER A 188 9.47 18.58 16.62
N CYS A 189 9.66 17.26 16.69
CA CYS A 189 9.01 16.37 17.65
C CYS A 189 9.67 16.49 19.03
N ASP A 190 8.88 16.34 20.10
CA ASP A 190 9.39 16.27 21.47
C ASP A 190 9.96 14.88 21.80
N ASP A 191 10.73 14.76 22.90
CA ASP A 191 11.41 13.51 23.25
C ASP A 191 10.42 12.34 23.42
N PRO A 192 9.27 12.52 24.09
CA PRO A 192 8.29 11.44 24.21
C PRO A 192 7.74 10.95 22.86
N ALA A 193 7.51 11.85 21.89
CA ALA A 193 7.06 11.43 20.56
C ALA A 193 8.15 10.66 19.80
N LEU A 194 9.41 11.10 19.89
CA LEU A 194 10.54 10.38 19.30
C LEU A 194 10.70 8.99 19.91
N GLU A 195 10.68 8.89 21.24
CA GLU A 195 10.82 7.63 21.97
C GLU A 195 9.68 6.66 21.63
N ALA A 196 8.45 7.16 21.52
CA ALA A 196 7.30 6.37 21.08
C ALA A 196 7.47 5.86 19.64
N GLY A 197 8.18 6.61 18.79
CA GLY A 197 8.53 6.25 17.42
C GLY A 197 9.79 5.39 17.27
N GLY A 198 10.38 4.96 18.39
CA GLY A 198 11.50 4.03 18.41
C GLY A 198 12.88 4.66 18.26
N ILE A 199 13.00 6.00 18.35
CA ILE A 199 14.29 6.70 18.29
C ILE A 199 14.47 7.65 19.46
N SER A 200 15.67 7.73 20.02
CA SER A 200 16.03 8.78 20.98
C SER A 200 16.41 10.10 20.29
N ARG A 201 16.44 11.20 21.04
CA ARG A 201 16.95 12.50 20.56
C ARG A 201 18.37 12.38 20.01
N ASP A 202 19.24 11.65 20.72
CA ASP A 202 20.64 11.47 20.36
C ASP A 202 20.79 10.63 19.07
N GLU A 203 19.99 9.56 18.92
CA GLU A 203 19.96 8.75 17.69
C GLU A 203 19.48 9.56 16.49
N MET A 204 18.41 10.35 16.64
CA MET A 204 17.91 11.22 15.58
C MET A 204 18.95 12.26 15.15
N GLU A 205 19.64 12.91 16.11
CA GLU A 205 20.69 13.86 15.80
C GLU A 205 21.89 13.20 15.10
N GLU A 206 22.23 11.97 15.50
CA GLU A 206 23.29 11.19 14.85
C GLU A 206 22.90 10.77 13.42
N GLY A 207 21.70 10.22 13.22
CA GLY A 207 21.16 9.89 11.90
C GLY A 207 21.19 11.10 10.96
N ARG A 208 20.75 12.26 11.44
CA ARG A 208 20.83 13.53 10.69
C ARG A 208 22.26 13.91 10.29
N ARG A 209 23.23 13.73 11.20
CA ARG A 209 24.65 13.99 10.89
C ARG A 209 25.17 13.04 9.82
N GLN A 210 24.84 11.76 9.94
CA GLN A 210 25.24 10.72 8.99
C GLN A 210 24.63 10.99 7.61
N TRP A 211 23.34 11.31 7.55
CA TRP A 211 22.67 11.72 6.31
C TRP A 211 23.35 12.91 5.65
N GLY A 212 23.68 13.95 6.42
CA GLY A 212 24.37 15.13 5.92
C GLY A 212 25.80 14.88 5.45
N ALA A 213 26.47 13.82 5.93
CA ALA A 213 27.78 13.40 5.43
C ALA A 213 27.63 12.62 4.12
N LEU A 214 26.70 11.65 4.10
CA LEU A 214 26.41 10.78 2.96
C LEU A 214 26.00 11.57 1.70
N THR A 215 25.16 12.58 1.87
CA THR A 215 24.63 13.40 0.76
C THR A 215 25.64 14.41 0.21
N LYS A 216 26.66 14.80 1.00
CA LYS A 216 27.75 15.69 0.53
C LYS A 216 28.82 14.95 -0.27
N GLU A 217 28.99 13.65 -0.05
CA GLU A 217 29.95 12.83 -0.81
C GLU A 217 29.39 12.44 -2.20
N ASN A 218 28.06 12.45 -2.34
CA ASN A 218 27.35 12.04 -3.56
C ASN A 218 26.88 13.21 -4.45
N GLY A 219 27.16 14.48 -4.10
CA GLY A 219 26.79 15.69 -4.85
C GLY A 219 27.99 16.41 -5.45
#